data_AF-A0A3D3XKB5-F1
#
_entry.id   AF-A0A3D3XKB5-F1
#
_cell.length_a   1.000
_cell.length_b   1.000
_cell.length_c   1.000
_cell.angle_alpha   90.00
_cell.angle_beta   90.00
_cell.angle_gamma   90.00
#
_symmetry.space_group_name_H-M   'P 1'
#
loop_
_entity.id
_entity.type
_entity.pdbx_description
1 polymer ?
#
loop_
_entity_poly.entity_id
_entity_poly.type
_entity_poly.pdbx_seq_one_letter_code
_entity_poly.pdbx_strand_id
1 'polypeptide(L)' 'IAKARAKMRGELDQNTMYGCGGDRSFLASNGLTLPEFLEIVWKAGDDNQIILEAVRSRLK' A
#
# COMPACT_ATOMS: atom_id res chain seq x y z
N ILE A 1 3.39 -1.01 -3.14
CA ILE A 1 3.36 0.36 -3.73
C ILE A 1 2.69 0.36 -5.11
N ALA A 2 3.22 -0.35 -6.12
CA ALA A 2 2.66 -0.35 -7.48
C ALA A 2 1.15 -0.70 -7.54
N LYS A 3 0.71 -1.76 -6.86
CA LYS A 3 -0.71 -2.14 -6.78
C LYS A 3 -1.61 -1.06 -6.17
N ALA A 4 -1.13 -0.35 -5.16
CA ALA A 4 -1.86 0.75 -4.52
C ALA A 4 -2.03 1.94 -5.48
N ARG A 5 -0.96 2.30 -6.21
CA ARG A 5 -1.02 3.34 -7.25
C ARG A 5 -1.96 2.96 -8.40
N ALA A 6 -1.84 1.74 -8.92
CA ALA A 6 -2.73 1.23 -9.95
C ALA A 6 -4.19 1.19 -9.49
N LYS A 7 -4.46 0.81 -8.23
CA LYS A 7 -5.81 0.85 -7.64
C LYS A 7 -6.40 2.26 -7.67
N MET A 8 -5.62 3.27 -7.30
CA MET A 8 -6.07 4.66 -7.28
C MET A 8 -6.32 5.23 -8.67
N ARG A 9 -5.52 4.82 -9.67
CA ARG A 9 -5.70 5.25 -11.06
C ARG A 9 -6.76 4.44 -11.82
N GLY A 10 -7.27 3.35 -11.25
CA GLY A 10 -8.17 2.43 -11.94
C GLY A 10 -7.49 1.57 -13.01
N GLU A 11 -6.17 1.36 -12.89
CA GLU A 11 -5.32 0.66 -13.87
C GLU A 11 -4.98 -0.79 -13.44
N LEU A 12 -5.68 -1.35 -12.45
CA LEU A 12 -5.51 -2.76 -12.13
C LEU A 12 -6.07 -3.62 -13.25
N ASP A 13 -5.27 -4.58 -13.73
CA ASP A 13 -5.77 -5.59 -14.65
C ASP A 13 -6.79 -6.50 -13.96
N GLN A 14 -7.56 -7.25 -14.77
CA GLN A 14 -8.66 -8.09 -14.27
C GLN A 14 -8.24 -9.20 -13.30
N ASN A 15 -6.96 -9.61 -13.33
CA ASN A 15 -6.43 -10.68 -12.50
C ASN A 15 -5.65 -10.14 -11.28
N THR A 16 -5.28 -8.86 -11.28
CA THR A 16 -4.57 -8.23 -10.16
C THR A 16 -5.54 -7.45 -9.28
N MET A 17 -5.73 -7.95 -8.05
CA MET A 17 -6.47 -7.22 -7.04
C MET A 17 -5.54 -6.53 -6.03
N TYR A 18 -5.86 -5.28 -5.67
CA TYR A 18 -5.37 -4.68 -4.43
C TYR A 18 -6.15 -5.24 -3.24
N GLY A 19 -5.44 -5.61 -2.18
CA GLY A 19 -6.02 -6.26 -1.02
C GLY A 19 -6.20 -7.76 -1.19
N CYS A 20 -5.33 -8.43 -1.96
CA CYS A 20 -5.27 -9.89 -1.98
C CYS A 20 -4.81 -10.46 -0.62
N GLY A 21 -4.79 -11.79 -0.48
CA GLY A 21 -4.31 -12.44 0.75
C GLY A 21 -2.90 -11.99 1.17
N GLY A 22 -1.99 -11.83 0.19
CA GLY A 22 -0.62 -11.35 0.43
C GLY A 22 -0.57 -9.90 0.92
N ASP A 23 -1.32 -8.99 0.29
CA ASP A 23 -1.37 -7.59 0.73
C ASP A 23 -1.93 -7.48 2.15
N ARG A 24 -3.01 -8.22 2.45
CA ARG A 24 -3.62 -8.24 3.78
C ARG A 24 -2.65 -8.76 4.84
N SER A 25 -1.98 -9.88 4.56
CA SER A 25 -1.00 -10.45 5.47
C SER A 25 0.17 -9.49 5.69
N PHE A 26 0.72 -8.91 4.62
CA PHE A 26 1.83 -7.97 4.71
C PHE A 26 1.46 -6.74 5.55
N LEU A 27 0.34 -6.09 5.26
CA LEU A 27 -0.06 -4.88 5.97
C LEU A 27 -0.40 -5.17 7.43
N ALA A 28 -1.11 -6.26 7.72
CA ALA A 28 -1.42 -6.67 9.09
C ALA A 28 -0.15 -6.93 9.91
N SER A 29 0.84 -7.63 9.35
CA SER A 29 2.15 -7.86 10.01
C SER A 29 2.94 -6.57 10.24
N ASN A 30 2.62 -5.48 9.53
CA ASN A 30 3.24 -4.17 9.69
C ASN A 30 2.31 -3.16 10.41
N GLY A 31 1.24 -3.61 11.08
CA GLY A 31 0.35 -2.73 11.84
C GLY A 31 -0.38 -1.68 10.98
N LEU A 32 -0.71 -2.05 9.73
CA LEU A 32 -1.41 -1.22 8.77
C LEU A 32 -2.64 -1.93 8.22
N THR A 33 -3.67 -1.14 7.90
CA THR A 33 -4.83 -1.58 7.13
C THR A 33 -4.68 -1.22 5.65
N LEU A 34 -5.50 -1.86 4.80
CA LEU A 34 -5.53 -1.56 3.37
C LEU A 34 -5.87 -0.08 3.07
N PRO A 35 -6.85 0.55 3.73
CA PRO A 35 -7.13 1.98 3.51
C PRO A 35 -6.00 2.89 4.00
N GLU A 36 -5.42 2.64 5.18
CA GLU A 36 -4.27 3.43 5.68
C GLU A 36 -3.10 3.40 4.69
N PHE A 37 -2.80 2.23 4.13
CA PHE A 37 -1.72 2.12 3.15
C PHE A 37 -2.03 2.86 1.85
N LEU A 38 -3.29 2.88 1.38
CA LEU A 38 -3.69 3.72 0.24
C LEU A 38 -3.48 5.21 0.54
N GLU A 39 -3.86 5.66 1.73
CA GLU A 39 -3.69 7.05 2.15
C GLU A 39 -2.22 7.47 2.22
N ILE A 40 -1.35 6.61 2.76
CA ILE A 40 0.11 6.83 2.79
C ILE A 40 0.65 6.97 1.36
N VAL A 41 0.30 6.04 0.46
CA VAL A 41 0.76 6.07 -0.94
C VAL A 41 0.23 7.32 -1.66
N TRP A 42 -0.99 7.75 -1.37
CA TRP A 42 -1.58 8.96 -1.95
C TRP A 42 -0.83 10.22 -1.50
N LYS A 43 -0.60 10.36 -0.19
CA LYS A 43 0.13 11.50 0.39
C LYS A 43 1.58 11.58 -0.06
N ALA A 44 2.22 10.44 -0.30
CA ALA A 44 3.61 10.37 -0.73
C ALA A 44 3.82 10.75 -2.21
N GLY A 45 2.76 10.77 -3.02
CA GLY A 45 2.86 11.02 -4.46
C GLY A 45 3.82 10.03 -5.14
N ASP A 46 4.85 10.55 -5.80
CA ASP A 46 5.89 9.76 -6.48
C ASP A 46 7.06 9.34 -5.58
N ASP A 47 7.18 9.93 -4.38
CA ASP A 47 8.27 9.65 -3.47
C ASP A 47 8.06 8.35 -2.69
N ASN A 48 8.77 7.29 -3.10
CA ASN A 48 8.70 6.01 -2.42
C ASN A 48 9.37 6.01 -1.04
N GLN A 49 10.29 6.94 -0.74
CA GLN A 49 10.99 6.97 0.55
C GLN A 49 10.01 7.28 1.68
N ILE A 50 9.09 8.22 1.48
CA ILE A 50 8.03 8.54 2.46
C ILE A 50 7.21 7.28 2.80
N ILE A 51 6.88 6.46 1.79
CA ILE A 51 6.13 5.23 2.01
C ILE A 51 6.95 4.21 2.80
N LEU A 52 8.24 4.07 2.48
CA LEU A 52 9.15 3.16 3.17
C LEU A 52 9.33 3.57 4.64
N GLU A 53 9.51 4.85 4.92
CA GLU A 53 9.63 5.38 6.29
C GLU A 53 8.33 5.21 7.08
N ALA A 54 7.17 5.46 6.46
CA ALA A 54 5.87 5.23 7.09
C ALA A 54 5.65 3.75 7.47
N VAL A 55 6.06 2.81 6.62
CA VAL A 55 6.00 1.37 6.96
C VAL A 55 7.02 1.01 8.02
N ARG A 56 8.27 1.48 7.91
CA ARG A 56 9.33 1.19 8.88
C ARG A 56 9.05 1.72 10.28
N SER A 57 8.48 2.92 10.40
CA SER A 57 8.10 3.50 11.70
C SER A 57 6.99 2.73 12.42
N ARG A 58 6.27 1.84 11.71
CA ARG A 58 5.25 0.95 12.27
C ARG A 58 5.78 -0.44 12.64
N LEU A 59 7.01 -0.79 12.24
CA LEU A 59 7.68 -2.00 12.69
C LEU A 59 7.97 -1.87 14.20
N LYS A 60 7.32 -2.71 14.99
CA LYS A 60 7.65 -2.93 16.40
C LYS A 60 8.54 -4.15 16.55
#